data_AF-A0A4Q5YR16-F1
#
_entry.id   AF-A0A4Q5YR16-F1
#
_cell.length_a   1.000
_cell.length_b   1.000
_cell.length_c   1.000
_cell.angle_alpha   90.00
_cell.angle_beta   90.00
_cell.angle_gamma   90.00
#
_symmetry.space_group_name_H-M   'P 1'
#
loop_
_entity.id
_entity.type
_entity.pdbx_description
1 polymer ?
#
loop_
_entity_poly.entity_id
_entity_poly.type
_entity_poly.pdbx_seq_one_letter_code
_entity_poly.pdbx_strand_id
1 'polypeptide(L)'
;MQSKHFLTAFLLGAVLQSFAQLQQPVVKKESKIFNEHGSQRNDDYYWLSNPKDSNVINHLKAENKYTEAYLKPTEELQKKLYDELVSRIPGRDQSLPVKRNGWWYYNRFEEGKQYPYYARKKGTTTAPEEIILDVPKMAEPYKIFLVRGTAVAPDNDHYLYGVDTAGDRRSILYLKQLSTGKLLPETISNTTGNYAWTADSKSFYYTLFDHTVRGYKVMRHLLGTDPSTDKEIYTEKDSTYSVYLTKAKNGRFIFIHSGSTNTNEVRYVDASNARATPVMIQKRIEGIEYTPAYFEGEVFHIYTNKDATNFKV
;
A
#
# COMPACT_ATOMS: atom_id res chain seq x y z
N MET A 1 91.76 13.76 -19.75
CA MET A 1 91.62 12.71 -20.79
C MET A 1 90.38 11.91 -20.47
N GLN A 2 89.51 11.74 -21.45
CA GLN A 2 88.09 11.38 -21.32
C GLN A 2 87.85 9.93 -20.85
N SER A 3 86.83 9.70 -20.03
CA SER A 3 86.03 8.47 -20.12
C SER A 3 84.57 8.77 -19.76
N LYS A 4 83.70 8.57 -20.75
CA LYS A 4 82.23 8.67 -20.72
C LYS A 4 81.65 7.63 -19.77
N HIS A 5 80.65 7.96 -18.95
CA HIS A 5 79.60 7.01 -18.54
C HIS A 5 78.23 7.70 -18.67
N PHE A 6 77.42 7.19 -19.59
CA PHE A 6 76.00 7.49 -19.75
C PHE A 6 75.24 6.86 -18.57
N LEU A 7 74.46 7.65 -17.83
CA LEU A 7 73.51 7.13 -16.84
C LEU A 7 72.10 7.37 -17.36
N THR A 8 71.46 6.30 -17.79
CA THR A 8 70.06 6.26 -18.19
C THR A 8 69.19 6.37 -16.92
N ALA A 9 68.55 7.52 -16.71
CA ALA A 9 67.62 7.70 -15.60
C ALA A 9 66.22 7.20 -16.02
N PHE A 10 65.81 6.06 -15.48
CA PHE A 10 64.43 5.60 -15.50
C PHE A 10 63.61 6.46 -14.53
N LEU A 11 62.84 7.41 -15.05
CA LEU A 11 61.84 8.15 -14.28
C LEU A 11 60.59 7.27 -14.15
N LEU A 12 60.46 6.57 -13.02
CA LEU A 12 59.17 6.07 -12.55
C LEU A 12 58.31 7.29 -12.17
N GLY A 13 57.46 7.74 -13.10
CA GLY A 13 56.41 8.69 -12.81
C GLY A 13 55.33 8.01 -11.96
N ALA A 14 55.41 8.16 -10.64
CA ALA A 14 54.30 7.80 -9.76
C ALA A 14 53.15 8.79 -10.00
N VAL A 15 52.09 8.32 -10.67
CA VAL A 15 50.83 9.06 -10.76
C VAL A 15 50.13 8.95 -9.41
N LEU A 16 50.39 9.91 -8.52
CA LEU A 16 49.57 10.16 -7.34
C LEU A 16 48.24 10.77 -7.83
N GLN A 17 47.23 9.93 -8.05
CA GLN A 17 45.86 10.42 -8.12
C GLN A 17 45.46 10.92 -6.73
N SER A 18 45.53 12.25 -6.54
CA SER A 18 44.91 12.92 -5.41
C SER A 18 43.39 12.72 -5.51
N PHE A 19 42.86 11.84 -4.66
CA PHE A 19 41.42 11.83 -4.41
C PHE A 19 41.12 13.09 -3.60
N ALA A 20 40.46 14.07 -4.22
CA ALA A 20 39.86 15.18 -3.49
C ALA A 20 38.97 14.57 -2.40
N GLN A 21 39.29 14.82 -1.13
CA GLN A 21 38.54 14.29 -0.01
C GLN A 21 37.11 14.83 -0.08
N LEU A 22 36.15 13.94 -0.35
CA LEU A 22 34.74 14.30 -0.44
C LEU A 22 34.27 14.91 0.87
N GLN A 23 33.87 16.17 0.84
CA GLN A 23 33.43 16.90 2.01
C GLN A 23 31.97 16.52 2.35
N GLN A 24 31.77 16.00 3.55
CA GLN A 24 30.44 15.69 4.07
C GLN A 24 29.62 16.96 4.30
N PRO A 25 28.29 16.93 4.02
CA PRO A 25 27.41 18.04 4.38
C PRO A 25 27.45 18.28 5.89
N VAL A 26 27.71 19.53 6.29
CA VAL A 26 27.65 19.90 7.69
C VAL A 26 26.21 20.23 8.04
N VAL A 27 25.65 19.49 8.99
CA VAL A 27 24.31 19.75 9.53
C VAL A 27 24.39 20.73 10.71
N LYS A 28 23.56 21.78 10.67
CA LYS A 28 23.46 22.71 11.80
C LYS A 28 22.78 22.03 12.99
N LYS A 29 23.26 22.34 14.19
CA LYS A 29 22.62 21.94 15.45
C LYS A 29 21.71 23.05 15.93
N GLU A 30 20.42 22.76 16.06
CA GLU A 30 19.42 23.63 16.65
C GLU A 30 18.66 22.83 17.71
N SER A 31 19.17 22.92 18.93
CA SER A 31 18.70 22.16 20.10
C SER A 31 17.24 22.47 20.44
N LYS A 32 16.39 21.45 20.39
CA LYS A 32 15.06 21.46 21.01
C LYS A 32 15.09 20.58 22.25
N ILE A 33 14.72 21.17 23.40
CA ILE A 33 14.60 20.45 24.66
C ILE A 33 13.18 19.90 24.81
N PHE A 34 13.13 18.60 25.05
CA PHE A 34 11.94 17.84 25.40
C PHE A 34 11.94 17.57 26.91
N ASN A 35 10.77 17.66 27.53
CA ASN A 35 10.58 17.50 28.97
C ASN A 35 9.39 16.57 29.19
N GLU A 36 9.66 15.28 29.38
CA GLU A 36 8.63 14.27 29.59
C GLU A 36 8.99 13.41 30.81
N HIS A 37 7.99 13.07 31.62
CA HIS A 37 8.14 12.21 32.80
C HIS A 37 9.27 12.65 33.77
N GLY A 38 9.50 13.96 33.89
CA GLY A 38 10.55 14.54 34.74
C GLY A 38 11.98 14.39 34.19
N SER A 39 12.15 13.90 32.96
CA SER A 39 13.44 13.78 32.29
C SER A 39 13.56 14.78 31.15
N GLN A 40 14.75 15.39 31.01
CA GLN A 40 15.06 16.29 29.90
C GLN A 40 15.83 15.54 28.82
N ARG A 41 15.44 15.72 27.56
CA ARG A 41 16.18 15.23 26.39
C ARG A 41 16.40 16.37 25.42
N ASN A 42 17.64 16.55 24.99
CA ASN A 42 17.97 17.50 23.93
C ASN A 42 18.02 16.78 22.57
N ASP A 43 17.35 17.35 21.58
CA ASP A 43 17.44 16.93 20.18
C ASP A 43 17.96 18.11 19.34
N ASP A 44 19.25 18.05 18.99
CA ASP A 44 19.94 19.03 18.15
C ASP A 44 19.42 19.10 16.70
N TYR A 45 18.61 18.13 16.29
CA TYR A 45 18.22 17.95 14.89
C TYR A 45 16.71 17.90 14.69
N TYR A 46 15.91 18.25 15.72
CA TYR A 46 14.46 18.20 15.62
C TYR A 46 13.91 19.05 14.46
N TRP A 47 14.60 20.13 14.09
CA TRP A 47 14.24 20.96 12.95
C TRP A 47 14.21 20.20 11.61
N LEU A 48 14.96 19.10 11.47
CA LEU A 48 14.91 18.20 10.30
C LEU A 48 13.56 17.47 10.14
N SER A 49 12.73 17.44 11.18
CA SER A 49 11.42 16.81 11.13
C SER A 49 10.38 17.57 10.30
N ASN A 50 10.65 18.82 9.90
CA ASN A 50 9.73 19.61 9.08
C ASN A 50 10.04 19.46 7.57
N PRO A 51 9.30 18.62 6.83
CA PRO A 51 9.60 18.35 5.42
C PRO A 51 9.33 19.55 4.48
N LYS A 52 8.65 20.60 4.96
CA LYS A 52 8.35 21.81 4.18
C LYS A 52 9.39 22.91 4.34
N ASP A 53 10.31 22.78 5.30
CA ASP A 53 11.35 23.77 5.54
C ASP A 53 12.41 23.71 4.43
N SER A 54 12.72 24.86 3.83
CA SER A 54 13.71 24.98 2.76
C SER A 54 15.12 24.57 3.22
N ASN A 55 15.46 24.78 4.49
CA ASN A 55 16.73 24.34 5.06
C ASN A 55 16.83 22.81 5.08
N VAL A 56 15.73 22.12 5.39
CA VAL A 56 15.68 20.65 5.41
C VAL A 56 15.85 20.12 3.99
N ILE A 57 15.11 20.69 3.03
CA ILE A 57 15.22 20.32 1.61
C ILE A 57 16.65 20.55 1.09
N ASN A 58 17.29 21.68 1.46
CA ASN A 58 18.65 21.99 1.05
C ASN A 58 19.67 21.02 1.66
N HIS A 59 19.50 20.65 2.93
CA HIS A 59 20.33 19.64 3.58
C HIS A 59 20.19 18.27 2.90
N LEU A 60 18.96 17.81 2.63
CA LEU A 60 18.72 16.55 1.92
C LEU A 60 19.33 16.53 0.51
N LYS A 61 19.27 17.66 -0.22
CA LYS A 61 19.96 17.79 -1.52
C LYS A 61 21.47 17.68 -1.40
N ALA A 62 22.06 18.27 -0.35
CA ALA A 62 23.49 18.17 -0.10
C ALA A 62 23.91 16.74 0.25
N GLU A 63 23.12 16.04 1.06
CA GLU A 63 23.33 14.62 1.40
C GLU A 63 23.20 13.71 0.17
N ASN A 64 22.19 13.92 -0.69
CA ASN A 64 22.06 13.18 -1.94
C ASN A 64 23.29 13.39 -2.85
N LYS A 65 23.74 14.65 -3.01
CA LYS A 65 24.93 14.96 -3.82
C LYS A 65 26.20 14.32 -3.27
N TYR A 66 26.38 14.34 -1.94
CA TYR A 66 27.49 13.67 -1.29
C TYR A 66 27.44 12.15 -1.53
N THR A 67 26.26 11.54 -1.36
CA THR A 67 26.03 10.12 -1.58
C THR A 67 26.32 9.72 -3.02
N GLU A 68 25.82 10.46 -4.02
CA GLU A 68 26.12 10.25 -5.44
C GLU A 68 27.63 10.25 -5.70
N ALA A 69 28.35 11.24 -5.18
CA ALA A 69 29.78 11.35 -5.40
C ALA A 69 30.59 10.27 -4.66
N TYR A 70 30.16 9.89 -3.45
CA TYR A 70 30.78 8.83 -2.65
C TYR A 70 30.59 7.45 -3.30
N LEU A 71 29.40 7.19 -3.85
CA LEU A 71 29.08 5.91 -4.50
C LEU A 71 29.57 5.82 -5.95
N LYS A 72 30.02 6.92 -6.55
CA LYS A 72 30.49 6.97 -7.95
C LYS A 72 31.50 5.87 -8.32
N PRO A 73 32.51 5.50 -7.50
CA PRO A 73 33.44 4.43 -7.84
C PRO A 73 32.80 3.04 -7.97
N THR A 74 31.56 2.87 -7.50
CA THR A 74 30.83 1.60 -7.50
C THR A 74 29.78 1.49 -8.61
N GLU A 75 29.66 2.48 -9.51
CA GLU A 75 28.65 2.51 -10.57
C GLU A 75 28.66 1.25 -11.47
N GLU A 76 29.85 0.73 -11.81
CA GLU A 76 29.96 -0.52 -12.59
C GLU A 76 29.40 -1.73 -11.83
N LEU A 77 29.68 -1.82 -10.52
CA LEU A 77 29.15 -2.88 -9.68
C LEU A 77 27.63 -2.73 -9.51
N GLN A 78 27.12 -1.52 -9.28
CA GLN A 78 25.69 -1.24 -9.20
C GLN A 78 24.96 -1.66 -10.47
N LYS A 79 25.53 -1.32 -11.65
CA LYS A 79 24.98 -1.73 -12.94
C LYS A 79 24.98 -3.25 -13.09
N LYS A 80 26.09 -3.93 -12.75
CA LYS A 80 26.17 -5.39 -12.80
C LYS A 80 25.11 -6.05 -11.91
N LEU A 81 24.93 -5.55 -10.70
CA LEU A 81 23.91 -6.06 -9.76
C LEU A 81 22.50 -5.79 -10.28
N TYR A 82 22.24 -4.59 -10.82
CA TYR A 82 20.96 -4.25 -11.43
C TYR A 82 20.62 -5.21 -12.57
N ASP A 83 21.54 -5.39 -13.53
CA ASP A 83 21.34 -6.27 -14.68
C ASP A 83 21.13 -7.73 -14.24
N GLU A 84 21.90 -8.22 -13.26
CA GLU A 84 21.73 -9.56 -12.68
C GLU A 84 20.34 -9.73 -12.04
N LEU A 85 19.89 -8.77 -11.22
CA LEU A 85 18.58 -8.83 -10.57
C LEU A 85 17.45 -8.80 -11.59
N VAL A 86 17.50 -7.89 -12.56
CA VAL A 86 16.48 -7.78 -13.61
C VAL A 86 16.46 -9.02 -14.49
N SER A 87 17.60 -9.62 -14.81
CA SER A 87 17.67 -10.86 -15.62
C SER A 87 16.93 -12.06 -15.00
N ARG A 88 16.71 -12.03 -13.67
CA ARG A 88 15.98 -13.09 -12.94
C ARG A 88 14.48 -12.84 -12.90
N ILE A 89 14.03 -11.66 -13.30
CA ILE A 89 12.61 -11.31 -13.37
C ILE A 89 12.15 -11.59 -14.80
N PRO A 90 11.14 -12.44 -15.00
CA PRO A 90 10.55 -12.64 -16.33
C PRO A 90 10.07 -11.32 -16.93
N GLY A 91 10.41 -11.04 -18.19
CA GLY A 91 9.93 -9.84 -18.88
C GLY A 91 8.40 -9.81 -19.01
N ARG A 92 7.73 -10.97 -18.97
CA ARG A 92 6.28 -11.10 -18.87
C ARG A 92 5.93 -11.98 -17.70
N ASP A 93 4.98 -11.55 -16.90
CA ASP A 93 4.52 -12.30 -15.73
C ASP A 93 3.00 -12.23 -15.63
N GLN A 94 2.39 -13.26 -15.03
CA GLN A 94 0.95 -13.35 -14.83
C GLN A 94 0.67 -14.08 -13.52
N SER A 95 -0.24 -13.53 -12.72
CA SER A 95 -0.76 -14.26 -11.57
C SER A 95 -1.58 -15.49 -11.97
N LEU A 96 -1.73 -16.43 -11.03
CA LEU A 96 -2.65 -17.53 -11.19
C LEU A 96 -4.10 -17.00 -11.26
N PRO A 97 -4.87 -17.35 -12.31
CA PRO A 97 -6.25 -16.90 -12.43
C PRO A 97 -7.14 -17.42 -11.31
N VAL A 98 -7.96 -16.53 -10.74
CA VAL A 98 -8.91 -16.87 -9.67
C VAL A 98 -10.33 -16.86 -10.22
N LYS A 99 -11.04 -17.99 -10.07
CA LYS A 99 -12.45 -18.10 -10.48
C LYS A 99 -13.37 -17.44 -9.46
N ARG A 100 -14.24 -16.54 -9.90
CA ARG A 100 -15.29 -15.91 -9.10
C ARG A 100 -16.50 -15.60 -9.97
N ASN A 101 -17.69 -16.02 -9.53
CA ASN A 101 -18.98 -15.72 -10.16
C ASN A 101 -19.01 -15.91 -11.71
N GLY A 102 -18.41 -17.00 -12.20
CA GLY A 102 -18.38 -17.32 -13.64
C GLY A 102 -17.28 -16.61 -14.43
N TRP A 103 -16.37 -15.88 -13.79
CA TRP A 103 -15.24 -15.21 -14.41
C TRP A 103 -13.91 -15.67 -13.79
N TRP A 104 -12.84 -15.54 -14.56
CA TRP A 104 -11.46 -15.73 -14.11
C TRP A 104 -10.77 -14.38 -14.07
N TYR A 105 -10.26 -13.99 -12.90
CA TYR A 105 -9.57 -12.71 -12.70
C TYR A 105 -8.08 -12.94 -12.49
N TYR A 106 -7.25 -12.06 -13.06
CA TYR A 106 -5.80 -12.08 -12.89
C TYR A 106 -5.22 -10.69 -13.16
N ASN A 107 -3.95 -10.54 -12.83
CA ASN A 107 -3.13 -9.43 -13.29
C ASN A 107 -1.95 -9.98 -14.09
N ARG A 108 -1.44 -9.16 -15.03
CA ARG A 108 -0.29 -9.50 -15.85
C ARG A 108 0.58 -8.29 -16.12
N PHE A 109 1.86 -8.53 -16.32
CA PHE A 109 2.83 -7.55 -16.77
C PHE A 109 3.22 -7.84 -18.21
N GLU A 110 3.35 -6.78 -18.99
CA GLU A 110 3.94 -6.86 -20.33
C GLU A 110 5.40 -6.44 -20.26
N GLU A 111 6.15 -6.89 -21.27
CA GLU A 111 7.56 -6.61 -21.39
C GLU A 111 7.84 -5.11 -21.46
N GLY A 112 8.77 -4.64 -20.63
CA GLY A 112 9.11 -3.23 -20.50
C GLY A 112 8.05 -2.37 -19.79
N LYS A 113 6.94 -2.94 -19.30
CA LYS A 113 5.93 -2.21 -18.52
C LYS A 113 6.18 -2.37 -17.03
N GLN A 114 6.17 -1.25 -16.32
CA GLN A 114 6.37 -1.22 -14.85
C GLN A 114 5.07 -1.44 -14.06
N TYR A 115 3.92 -1.43 -14.73
CA TYR A 115 2.60 -1.55 -14.10
C TYR A 115 1.81 -2.72 -14.68
N PRO A 116 0.93 -3.34 -13.88
CA PRO A 116 0.14 -4.48 -14.32
C PRO A 116 -1.08 -4.05 -15.12
N TYR A 117 -1.56 -4.94 -15.97
CA TYR A 117 -2.93 -4.95 -16.47
C TYR A 117 -3.78 -5.77 -15.49
N TYR A 118 -4.92 -5.22 -15.07
CA TYR A 118 -5.95 -6.00 -14.38
C TYR A 118 -6.91 -6.54 -15.43
N ALA A 119 -7.11 -7.85 -15.47
CA ALA A 119 -7.84 -8.51 -16.55
C ALA A 119 -8.78 -9.59 -16.04
N ARG A 120 -9.74 -9.96 -16.88
CA ARG A 120 -10.63 -11.09 -16.65
C ARG A 120 -10.99 -11.86 -17.92
N LYS A 121 -11.48 -13.08 -17.75
CA LYS A 121 -11.98 -13.96 -18.82
C LYS A 121 -13.29 -14.62 -18.40
N LYS A 122 -14.27 -14.71 -19.30
CA LYS A 122 -15.60 -15.26 -19.01
C LYS A 122 -15.60 -16.79 -19.13
N GLY A 123 -16.08 -17.49 -18.09
CA GLY A 123 -16.30 -18.93 -18.08
C GLY A 123 -15.03 -19.77 -17.97
N THR A 124 -14.13 -19.68 -18.96
CA THR A 124 -12.89 -20.46 -19.06
C THR A 124 -11.65 -19.57 -19.09
N THR A 125 -10.47 -20.13 -18.79
CA THR A 125 -9.18 -19.43 -18.87
C THR A 125 -8.69 -19.23 -20.31
N THR A 126 -9.34 -19.87 -21.27
CA THR A 126 -9.06 -19.77 -22.72
C THR A 126 -9.98 -18.78 -23.44
N ALA A 127 -11.01 -18.26 -22.78
CA ALA A 127 -11.90 -17.25 -23.35
C ALA A 127 -11.13 -15.94 -23.64
N PRO A 128 -11.67 -15.08 -24.53
CA PRO A 128 -11.10 -13.76 -24.80
C PRO A 128 -10.90 -12.95 -23.52
N GLU A 129 -9.77 -12.26 -23.45
CA GLU A 129 -9.40 -11.39 -22.33
C GLU A 129 -10.18 -10.06 -22.39
N GLU A 130 -10.64 -9.61 -21.23
CA GLU A 130 -11.16 -8.27 -20.99
C GLU A 130 -10.24 -7.51 -20.03
N ILE A 131 -9.71 -6.38 -20.46
CA ILE A 131 -8.91 -5.49 -19.60
C ILE A 131 -9.84 -4.64 -18.73
N ILE A 132 -9.72 -4.82 -17.42
CA ILE A 132 -10.43 -4.01 -16.41
C ILE A 132 -9.68 -2.70 -16.19
N LEU A 133 -8.38 -2.74 -15.91
CA LEU A 133 -7.52 -1.57 -15.74
C LEU A 133 -6.26 -1.71 -16.59
N ASP A 134 -6.00 -0.70 -17.41
CA ASP A 134 -4.72 -0.48 -18.11
C ASP A 134 -3.89 0.48 -17.26
N VAL A 135 -3.26 -0.05 -16.21
CA VAL A 135 -2.48 0.77 -15.27
C VAL A 135 -1.29 1.44 -15.93
N PRO A 136 -0.55 0.81 -16.88
CA PRO A 136 0.49 1.50 -17.64
C PRO A 136 0.01 2.82 -18.24
N LYS A 137 -1.14 2.82 -18.94
CA LYS A 137 -1.71 4.03 -19.53
C LYS A 137 -2.21 5.02 -18.47
N MET A 138 -2.86 4.52 -17.42
CA MET A 138 -3.38 5.38 -16.34
C MET A 138 -2.27 6.09 -15.56
N ALA A 139 -1.08 5.49 -15.48
CA ALA A 139 0.05 6.01 -14.73
C ALA A 139 0.88 7.06 -15.49
N GLU A 140 0.77 7.15 -16.83
CA GLU A 140 1.57 8.06 -17.67
C GLU A 140 1.66 9.52 -17.19
N PRO A 141 0.57 10.18 -16.71
CA PRO A 141 0.65 11.57 -16.28
C PRO A 141 1.18 11.75 -14.85
N TYR A 142 1.54 10.68 -14.14
CA TYR A 142 1.90 10.72 -12.72
C TYR A 142 3.33 10.24 -12.47
N LYS A 143 4.01 10.87 -11.50
CA LYS A 143 5.32 10.40 -11.01
C LYS A 143 5.21 9.15 -10.12
N ILE A 144 4.08 9.03 -9.41
CA ILE A 144 3.73 7.90 -8.57
C ILE A 144 2.30 7.52 -8.92
N PHE A 145 2.04 6.24 -9.16
CA PHE A 145 0.70 5.74 -9.40
C PHE A 145 0.51 4.37 -8.75
N LEU A 146 -0.37 4.29 -7.77
CA LEU A 146 -0.61 3.06 -7.03
C LEU A 146 -2.10 2.73 -7.08
N VAL A 147 -2.43 1.54 -7.60
CA VAL A 147 -3.77 0.98 -7.43
C VAL A 147 -3.86 0.38 -6.03
N ARG A 148 -4.68 0.98 -5.16
CA ARG A 148 -4.90 0.59 -3.77
C ARG A 148 -6.20 -0.18 -3.64
N GLY A 149 -6.09 -1.50 -3.64
CA GLY A 149 -7.22 -2.40 -3.44
C GLY A 149 -8.26 -2.36 -4.56
N THR A 150 -8.93 -3.48 -4.76
CA THR A 150 -9.96 -3.60 -5.79
C THR A 150 -11.07 -4.52 -5.32
N ALA A 151 -12.29 -4.29 -5.80
CA ALA A 151 -13.42 -5.16 -5.50
C ALA A 151 -14.42 -5.18 -6.66
N VAL A 152 -14.65 -6.38 -7.21
CA VAL A 152 -15.73 -6.63 -8.15
C VAL A 152 -17.02 -6.95 -7.41
N ALA A 153 -18.13 -6.37 -7.87
CA ALA A 153 -19.45 -6.60 -7.33
C ALA A 153 -20.00 -7.98 -7.74
N PRO A 154 -20.98 -8.55 -7.00
CA PRO A 154 -21.58 -9.85 -7.32
C PRO A 154 -22.13 -9.98 -8.76
N ASP A 155 -22.68 -8.90 -9.32
CA ASP A 155 -23.18 -8.81 -10.69
C ASP A 155 -22.09 -8.92 -11.79
N ASN A 156 -20.81 -8.90 -11.41
CA ASN A 156 -19.65 -8.83 -12.31
C ASN A 156 -19.63 -7.60 -13.23
N ASP A 157 -20.39 -6.54 -12.95
CA ASP A 157 -20.40 -5.34 -13.79
C ASP A 157 -19.82 -4.13 -13.07
N HIS A 158 -20.01 -4.02 -11.76
CA HIS A 158 -19.45 -2.90 -11.00
C HIS A 158 -18.09 -3.26 -10.39
N TYR A 159 -17.13 -2.35 -10.53
CA TYR A 159 -15.76 -2.53 -10.08
C TYR A 159 -15.25 -1.31 -9.30
N LEU A 160 -14.74 -1.56 -8.10
CA LEU A 160 -14.11 -0.56 -7.24
C LEU A 160 -12.61 -0.68 -7.37
N TYR A 161 -11.93 0.46 -7.42
CA TYR A 161 -10.48 0.52 -7.30
C TYR A 161 -10.03 1.85 -6.68
N GLY A 162 -9.08 1.79 -5.75
CA GLY A 162 -8.45 2.98 -5.18
C GLY A 162 -7.25 3.41 -6.02
N VAL A 163 -7.02 4.72 -6.15
CA VAL A 163 -5.83 5.30 -6.78
C VAL A 163 -5.14 6.23 -5.79
N ASP A 164 -3.83 6.04 -5.61
CA ASP A 164 -2.93 6.86 -4.79
C ASP A 164 -1.79 7.37 -5.69
N THR A 165 -1.75 8.69 -5.92
CA THR A 165 -0.75 9.37 -6.77
C THR A 165 0.31 10.12 -5.97
N ALA A 166 0.24 10.09 -4.64
CA ALA A 166 1.16 10.77 -3.74
C ALA A 166 2.09 9.79 -3.00
N GLY A 167 1.75 8.50 -2.97
CA GLY A 167 2.46 7.48 -2.21
C GLY A 167 2.17 7.50 -0.70
N ASP A 168 1.20 8.31 -0.26
CA ASP A 168 0.91 8.53 1.17
C ASP A 168 -0.12 7.55 1.77
N ARG A 169 -0.52 6.55 0.97
CA ARG A 169 -1.49 5.48 1.25
C ARG A 169 -2.95 5.88 1.12
N ARG A 170 -3.30 7.17 1.05
CA ARG A 170 -4.70 7.60 0.94
C ARG A 170 -5.14 7.54 -0.51
N SER A 171 -6.13 6.70 -0.80
CA SER A 171 -6.64 6.54 -2.15
C SER A 171 -7.94 7.32 -2.40
N ILE A 172 -8.07 7.83 -3.63
CA ILE A 172 -9.36 8.17 -4.21
C ILE A 172 -9.96 6.89 -4.78
N LEU A 173 -11.11 6.48 -4.26
CA LEU A 173 -11.89 5.36 -4.77
C LEU A 173 -12.67 5.80 -6.01
N TYR A 174 -12.55 5.00 -7.07
CA TYR A 174 -13.29 5.12 -8.31
C TYR A 174 -14.18 3.90 -8.55
N LEU A 175 -15.28 4.14 -9.25
CA LEU A 175 -16.25 3.13 -9.65
C LEU A 175 -16.25 3.02 -11.17
N LYS A 176 -16.08 1.80 -11.68
CA LYS A 176 -16.11 1.49 -13.10
C LYS A 176 -17.21 0.49 -13.40
N GLN A 177 -18.01 0.78 -14.42
CA GLN A 177 -18.89 -0.21 -15.04
C GLN A 177 -18.10 -0.96 -16.12
N LEU A 178 -18.03 -2.28 -16.00
CA LEU A 178 -17.15 -3.12 -16.83
C LEU A 178 -17.73 -3.38 -18.21
N SER A 179 -19.04 -3.54 -18.34
CA SER A 179 -19.75 -3.75 -19.61
C SER A 179 -19.59 -2.58 -20.58
N THR A 180 -19.53 -1.35 -20.07
CA THR A 180 -19.38 -0.13 -20.88
C THR A 180 -17.97 0.45 -20.85
N GLY A 181 -17.14 0.02 -19.90
CA GLY A 181 -15.81 0.57 -19.62
C GLY A 181 -15.84 1.99 -19.01
N LYS A 182 -17.03 2.54 -18.69
CA LYS A 182 -17.18 3.91 -18.20
C LYS A 182 -16.95 4.00 -16.70
N LEU A 183 -16.42 5.13 -16.26
CA LEU A 183 -16.42 5.51 -14.85
C LEU A 183 -17.78 6.10 -14.49
N LEU A 184 -18.27 5.75 -13.31
CA LEU A 184 -19.40 6.44 -12.70
C LEU A 184 -18.92 7.79 -12.14
N PRO A 185 -19.81 8.79 -12.00
CA PRO A 185 -19.42 10.13 -11.59
C PRO A 185 -18.97 10.20 -10.12
N GLU A 186 -19.32 9.22 -9.28
CA GLU A 186 -18.96 9.23 -7.87
C GLU A 186 -17.47 8.95 -7.67
N THR A 187 -16.85 9.71 -6.77
CA THR A 187 -15.50 9.44 -6.28
C THR A 187 -15.45 9.67 -4.78
N ILE A 188 -14.65 8.86 -4.07
CA ILE A 188 -14.56 8.93 -2.60
C ILE A 188 -13.11 9.05 -2.20
N SER A 189 -12.73 10.20 -1.65
CA SER A 189 -11.36 10.49 -1.23
C SER A 189 -11.03 9.90 0.15
N ASN A 190 -9.73 9.81 0.47
CA ASN A 190 -9.22 9.39 1.79
C ASN A 190 -9.64 7.97 2.21
N THR A 191 -9.83 7.08 1.23
CA THR A 191 -10.14 5.67 1.48
C THR A 191 -8.86 4.86 1.74
N THR A 192 -9.00 3.71 2.41
CA THR A 192 -7.86 2.84 2.71
C THR A 192 -7.56 1.76 1.66
N GLY A 193 -8.32 1.71 0.56
CA GLY A 193 -8.26 0.61 -0.40
C GLY A 193 -8.99 -0.67 0.04
N ASN A 194 -9.78 -0.64 1.11
CA ASN A 194 -10.51 -1.81 1.61
C ASN A 194 -12.02 -1.63 1.43
N TYR A 195 -12.61 -2.50 0.60
CA TYR A 195 -13.97 -2.37 0.08
C TYR A 195 -14.72 -3.71 0.15
N ALA A 196 -16.02 -3.67 0.43
CA ALA A 196 -16.87 -4.86 0.45
C ALA A 196 -18.27 -4.58 -0.11
N TRP A 197 -18.61 -5.19 -1.24
CA TRP A 197 -19.93 -5.07 -1.87
C TRP A 197 -21.04 -5.75 -1.06
N THR A 198 -22.24 -5.17 -1.08
CA THR A 198 -23.48 -5.89 -0.72
C THR A 198 -23.77 -7.01 -1.71
N ALA A 199 -24.66 -7.93 -1.36
CA ALA A 199 -24.99 -9.08 -2.20
C ALA A 199 -25.78 -8.70 -3.45
N ASP A 200 -26.54 -7.59 -3.40
CA ASP A 200 -27.37 -7.08 -4.48
C ASP A 200 -26.63 -6.15 -5.46
N SER A 201 -25.33 -5.94 -5.28
CA SER A 201 -24.50 -4.99 -6.04
C SER A 201 -24.95 -3.52 -5.99
N LYS A 202 -25.89 -3.13 -5.13
CA LYS A 202 -26.39 -1.74 -5.09
C LYS A 202 -25.61 -0.84 -4.16
N SER A 203 -24.84 -1.40 -3.24
CA SER A 203 -24.09 -0.65 -2.25
C SER A 203 -22.77 -1.32 -1.91
N PHE A 204 -21.86 -0.59 -1.31
CA PHE A 204 -20.64 -1.17 -0.77
C PHE A 204 -20.23 -0.45 0.51
N TYR A 205 -19.45 -1.17 1.30
CA TYR A 205 -18.78 -0.66 2.49
C TYR A 205 -17.35 -0.32 2.13
N TYR A 206 -16.83 0.76 2.72
CA TYR A 206 -15.44 1.17 2.56
C TYR A 206 -14.91 1.75 3.88
N THR A 207 -13.60 1.76 4.02
CA THR A 207 -12.92 2.33 5.19
C THR A 207 -12.21 3.62 4.86
N LEU A 208 -12.18 4.53 5.85
CA LEU A 208 -11.50 5.82 5.80
C LEU A 208 -10.34 5.87 6.78
N PHE A 209 -9.30 6.62 6.41
CA PHE A 209 -8.19 6.97 7.29
C PHE A 209 -8.53 8.15 8.19
N ASP A 210 -8.00 8.15 9.42
CA ASP A 210 -7.89 9.36 10.23
C ASP A 210 -6.64 10.18 9.87
N HIS A 211 -6.40 11.26 10.61
CA HIS A 211 -5.26 12.16 10.40
C HIS A 211 -3.89 11.48 10.59
N THR A 212 -3.82 10.33 11.26
CA THR A 212 -2.59 9.53 11.45
C THR A 212 -2.42 8.42 10.40
N VAL A 213 -3.32 8.35 9.41
CA VAL A 213 -3.36 7.28 8.39
C VAL A 213 -3.67 5.91 9.02
N ARG A 214 -4.48 5.90 10.08
CA ARG A 214 -5.06 4.70 10.69
C ARG A 214 -6.48 4.50 10.14
N GLY A 215 -6.80 3.30 9.65
CA GLY A 215 -8.17 2.97 9.27
C GLY A 215 -9.05 2.99 10.52
N TYR A 216 -10.09 3.82 10.55
CA TYR A 216 -10.87 4.03 11.80
C TYR A 216 -12.38 4.02 11.61
N LYS A 217 -12.85 4.26 10.39
CA LYS A 217 -14.28 4.46 10.11
C LYS A 217 -14.70 3.61 8.94
N VAL A 218 -15.85 2.94 9.09
CA VAL A 218 -16.57 2.23 8.03
C VAL A 218 -17.76 3.06 7.61
N MET A 219 -17.85 3.32 6.32
CA MET A 219 -18.96 3.98 5.66
C MET A 219 -19.65 3.01 4.72
N ARG A 220 -20.91 3.31 4.37
CA ARG A 220 -21.64 2.63 3.31
C ARG A 220 -22.10 3.63 2.26
N HIS A 221 -21.75 3.34 1.00
CA HIS A 221 -22.17 4.07 -0.17
C HIS A 221 -23.28 3.35 -0.93
N LEU A 222 -24.28 4.10 -1.39
CA LEU A 222 -25.34 3.64 -2.29
C LEU A 222 -25.03 4.15 -3.71
N LEU A 223 -25.00 3.26 -4.71
CA LEU A 223 -24.67 3.65 -6.08
C LEU A 223 -25.60 4.74 -6.63
N GLY A 224 -25.03 5.69 -7.38
CA GLY A 224 -25.78 6.80 -7.97
C GLY A 224 -26.11 7.93 -7.01
N THR A 225 -25.64 7.88 -5.75
CA THR A 225 -25.89 8.92 -4.75
C THR A 225 -24.65 9.78 -4.51
N ASP A 226 -24.85 11.00 -4.00
CA ASP A 226 -23.73 11.85 -3.57
C ASP A 226 -23.02 11.20 -2.36
N PRO A 227 -21.70 10.91 -2.44
CA PRO A 227 -20.93 10.36 -1.33
C PRO A 227 -21.02 11.15 -0.02
N SER A 228 -21.35 12.45 -0.06
CA SER A 228 -21.59 13.25 1.15
C SER A 228 -22.76 12.75 2.00
N THR A 229 -23.66 11.96 1.40
CA THR A 229 -24.84 11.38 2.04
C THR A 229 -24.62 9.96 2.58
N ASP A 230 -23.41 9.42 2.40
CA ASP A 230 -23.03 8.09 2.85
C ASP A 230 -23.28 7.89 4.34
N LYS A 231 -23.70 6.67 4.69
CA LYS A 231 -24.03 6.33 6.07
C LYS A 231 -22.82 5.81 6.82
N GLU A 232 -22.53 6.40 7.97
CA GLU A 232 -21.57 5.85 8.92
C GLU A 232 -22.12 4.55 9.52
N ILE A 233 -21.30 3.50 9.45
CA ILE A 233 -21.67 2.15 9.90
C ILE A 233 -20.95 1.81 11.19
N TYR A 234 -19.68 2.18 11.31
CA TYR A 234 -18.87 1.96 12.50
C TYR A 234 -17.72 2.97 12.58
N THR A 235 -17.42 3.45 13.78
CA THR A 235 -16.26 4.29 14.06
C THR A 235 -15.52 3.75 15.28
N GLU A 236 -14.23 3.47 15.12
CA GLU A 236 -13.34 3.14 16.22
C GLU A 236 -12.77 4.41 16.85
N LYS A 237 -13.10 4.61 18.12
CA LYS A 237 -12.74 5.81 18.88
C LYS A 237 -11.38 5.67 19.56
N ASP A 238 -10.97 4.44 19.84
CA ASP A 238 -9.67 4.16 20.44
C ASP A 238 -8.59 4.15 19.35
N SER A 239 -7.63 5.06 19.46
CA SER A 239 -6.56 5.23 18.46
C SER A 239 -5.57 4.06 18.43
N THR A 240 -5.60 3.16 19.41
CA THR A 240 -4.77 1.96 19.43
C THR A 240 -5.31 0.83 18.53
N TYR A 241 -6.55 0.95 18.06
CA TYR A 241 -7.21 -0.07 17.24
C TYR A 241 -7.36 0.40 15.79
N SER A 242 -7.11 -0.47 14.83
CA SER A 242 -7.36 -0.22 13.41
C SER A 242 -8.57 -0.99 12.91
N VAL A 243 -9.29 -0.39 11.97
CA VAL A 243 -10.51 -0.95 11.38
C VAL A 243 -10.28 -1.40 9.94
N TYR A 244 -10.75 -2.60 9.64
CA TYR A 244 -10.80 -3.13 8.28
C TYR A 244 -11.97 -4.09 8.09
N LEU A 245 -12.29 -4.36 6.83
CA LEU A 245 -13.38 -5.19 6.36
C LEU A 245 -12.84 -6.47 5.77
N THR A 246 -13.53 -7.57 6.02
CA THR A 246 -13.39 -8.80 5.25
C THR A 246 -14.77 -9.29 4.85
N LYS A 247 -14.85 -10.07 3.77
CA LYS A 247 -16.11 -10.67 3.32
C LYS A 247 -16.03 -12.18 3.49
N ALA A 248 -17.08 -12.77 4.05
CA ALA A 248 -17.21 -14.22 4.16
C ALA A 248 -17.15 -14.89 2.78
N LYS A 249 -16.65 -16.13 2.73
CA LYS A 249 -16.49 -16.88 1.47
C LYS A 249 -17.80 -17.09 0.71
N ASN A 250 -18.92 -17.24 1.41
CA ASN A 250 -20.25 -17.35 0.81
C ASN A 250 -20.81 -16.00 0.31
N GLY A 251 -20.13 -14.89 0.60
CA GLY A 251 -20.54 -13.54 0.24
C GLY A 251 -21.67 -12.93 1.06
N ARG A 252 -22.26 -13.67 2.01
CA ARG A 252 -23.40 -13.22 2.83
C ARG A 252 -22.99 -12.25 3.93
N PHE A 253 -21.85 -12.46 4.58
CA PHE A 253 -21.43 -11.63 5.71
C PHE A 253 -20.25 -10.75 5.38
N ILE A 254 -20.29 -9.50 5.84
CA ILE A 254 -19.15 -8.59 5.88
C ILE A 254 -18.75 -8.44 7.33
N PHE A 255 -17.51 -8.81 7.66
CA PHE A 255 -16.96 -8.65 8.99
C PHE A 255 -16.23 -7.32 9.08
N ILE A 256 -16.56 -6.54 10.09
CA ILE A 256 -15.88 -5.31 10.50
C ILE A 256 -14.97 -5.68 11.66
N HIS A 257 -13.67 -5.71 11.40
CA HIS A 257 -12.64 -5.96 12.40
C HIS A 257 -12.20 -4.64 13.00
N SER A 258 -12.06 -4.60 14.33
CA SER A 258 -11.33 -3.58 15.05
C SER A 258 -10.25 -4.28 15.87
N GLY A 259 -8.98 -4.05 15.55
CA GLY A 259 -7.85 -4.78 16.13
C GLY A 259 -6.71 -3.89 16.56
N SER A 260 -6.16 -4.16 17.73
CA SER A 260 -4.88 -3.63 18.21
C SER A 260 -3.81 -4.73 18.12
N THR A 261 -2.64 -4.52 18.73
CA THR A 261 -1.53 -5.49 18.67
C THR A 261 -1.89 -6.89 19.20
N ASN A 262 -2.77 -7.00 20.19
CA ASN A 262 -3.06 -8.27 20.87
C ASN A 262 -4.55 -8.44 21.26
N THR A 263 -5.43 -7.59 20.73
CA THR A 263 -6.84 -7.57 21.13
C THR A 263 -7.71 -7.22 19.93
N ASN A 264 -8.71 -8.07 19.64
CA ASN A 264 -9.63 -7.86 18.51
C ASN A 264 -11.09 -7.81 18.98
N GLU A 265 -11.91 -7.08 18.22
CA GLU A 265 -13.36 -7.06 18.29
C GLU A 265 -13.90 -7.12 16.88
N VAL A 266 -14.84 -8.03 16.63
CA VAL A 266 -15.40 -8.25 15.31
C VAL A 266 -16.91 -8.11 15.35
N ARG A 267 -17.44 -7.31 14.43
CA ARG A 267 -18.86 -7.20 14.10
C ARG A 267 -19.12 -7.83 12.75
N TYR A 268 -20.33 -8.29 12.48
CA TYR A 268 -20.75 -8.71 11.15
C TYR A 268 -21.99 -7.94 10.69
N VAL A 269 -22.12 -7.78 9.38
CA VAL A 269 -23.30 -7.25 8.71
C VAL A 269 -23.75 -8.27 7.67
N ASP A 270 -25.05 -8.55 7.60
CA ASP A 270 -25.62 -9.34 6.50
C ASP A 270 -25.66 -8.48 5.22
N ALA A 271 -24.81 -8.84 4.26
CA ALA A 271 -24.67 -8.18 2.97
C ALA A 271 -25.91 -8.32 2.07
N SER A 272 -26.83 -9.24 2.37
CA SER A 272 -28.11 -9.38 1.66
C SER A 272 -29.18 -8.44 2.16
N ASN A 273 -28.98 -7.78 3.31
CA ASN A 273 -29.92 -6.85 3.90
C ASN A 273 -29.37 -5.43 3.88
N ALA A 274 -29.90 -4.61 2.96
CA ALA A 274 -29.51 -3.20 2.81
C ALA A 274 -29.80 -2.31 4.04
N ARG A 275 -30.51 -2.82 5.06
CA ARG A 275 -30.77 -2.12 6.33
C ARG A 275 -30.08 -2.77 7.53
N ALA A 276 -29.27 -3.82 7.33
CA ALA A 276 -28.58 -4.49 8.42
C ALA A 276 -27.65 -3.52 9.16
N THR A 277 -27.74 -3.55 10.48
CA THR A 277 -26.81 -2.88 11.39
C THR A 277 -25.74 -3.87 11.83
N PRO A 278 -24.50 -3.42 12.12
CA PRO A 278 -23.45 -4.29 12.63
C PRO A 278 -23.86 -5.01 13.91
N VAL A 279 -23.71 -6.33 13.94
CA VAL A 279 -23.93 -7.19 15.12
C VAL A 279 -22.57 -7.60 15.66
N MET A 280 -22.30 -7.32 16.92
CA MET A 280 -21.05 -7.68 17.58
C MET A 280 -21.03 -9.17 17.93
N ILE A 281 -19.94 -9.86 17.61
CA ILE A 281 -19.76 -11.28 17.95
C ILE A 281 -19.41 -11.43 19.43
N GLN A 282 -18.38 -10.71 19.87
CA GLN A 282 -17.92 -10.69 21.24
C GLN A 282 -17.35 -9.30 21.53
N LYS A 283 -17.60 -8.74 22.71
CA LYS A 283 -16.90 -7.53 23.15
C LYS A 283 -15.42 -7.83 23.35
N ARG A 284 -14.53 -6.89 23.01
CA ARG A 284 -13.09 -7.06 23.24
C ARG A 284 -12.76 -7.42 24.69
N ILE A 285 -11.79 -8.32 24.85
CA ILE A 285 -11.16 -8.68 26.12
C ILE A 285 -9.66 -8.50 25.90
N GLU A 286 -8.99 -7.74 26.77
CA GLU A 286 -7.57 -7.46 26.64
C GLU A 286 -6.74 -8.74 26.52
N GLY A 287 -5.84 -8.79 25.53
CA GLY A 287 -5.00 -9.94 25.23
C GLY A 287 -5.70 -11.07 24.46
N ILE A 288 -7.00 -10.95 24.18
CA ILE A 288 -7.76 -11.93 23.41
C ILE A 288 -7.90 -11.50 21.95
N GLU A 289 -7.35 -12.34 21.09
CA GLU A 289 -7.48 -12.24 19.65
C GLU A 289 -8.45 -13.30 19.17
N TYR A 290 -9.33 -12.92 18.26
CA TYR A 290 -10.17 -13.87 17.55
C TYR A 290 -10.49 -13.39 16.13
N THR A 291 -10.73 -14.34 15.23
CA THR A 291 -11.16 -14.09 13.84
C THR A 291 -12.29 -15.05 13.49
N PRO A 292 -13.48 -14.55 13.10
CA PRO A 292 -14.57 -15.40 12.64
C PRO A 292 -14.36 -15.85 11.19
N ALA A 293 -14.77 -17.07 10.89
CA ALA A 293 -14.93 -17.59 9.55
C ALA A 293 -16.33 -18.18 9.39
N TYR A 294 -16.98 -17.89 8.26
CA TYR A 294 -18.27 -18.49 7.95
C TYR A 294 -18.19 -20.02 7.86
N PHE A 295 -19.13 -20.70 8.51
CA PHE A 295 -19.31 -22.15 8.42
C PHE A 295 -20.62 -22.50 7.71
N GLU A 296 -21.77 -22.37 8.39
CA GLU A 296 -23.09 -22.71 7.85
C GLU A 296 -24.19 -21.84 8.46
N GLY A 297 -25.14 -21.38 7.65
CA GLY A 297 -26.28 -20.58 8.14
C GLY A 297 -25.82 -19.28 8.82
N GLU A 298 -26.00 -19.20 10.13
CA GLU A 298 -25.55 -18.09 10.99
C GLU A 298 -24.48 -18.55 12.01
N VAL A 299 -23.82 -19.67 11.74
CA VAL A 299 -22.75 -20.24 12.55
C VAL A 299 -21.39 -19.82 11.99
N PHE A 300 -20.52 -19.35 12.88
CA PHE A 300 -19.13 -19.00 12.58
C PHE A 300 -18.17 -19.90 13.37
N HIS A 301 -17.12 -20.38 12.71
CA HIS A 301 -15.95 -20.91 13.42
C HIS A 301 -15.08 -19.74 13.90
N ILE A 302 -14.55 -19.83 15.11
CA ILE A 302 -13.79 -18.75 15.74
C ILE A 302 -12.36 -19.21 15.98
N TYR A 303 -11.42 -18.72 15.18
CA TYR A 303 -10.00 -18.92 15.44
C TYR A 303 -9.56 -17.94 16.53
N THR A 304 -9.13 -18.41 17.71
CA THR A 304 -8.86 -17.56 18.88
C THR A 304 -7.71 -18.05 19.75
N ASN A 305 -7.01 -17.12 20.41
CA ASN A 305 -5.97 -17.41 21.39
C ASN A 305 -6.51 -17.61 22.83
N LYS A 306 -7.84 -17.56 23.03
CA LYS A 306 -8.45 -17.71 24.35
C LYS A 306 -8.07 -19.06 24.97
N ASP A 307 -7.36 -19.02 26.09
CA ASP A 307 -6.83 -20.20 26.78
C ASP A 307 -5.92 -21.08 25.88
N ALA A 308 -5.32 -20.50 24.84
CA ALA A 308 -4.48 -21.20 23.86
C ALA A 308 -3.52 -20.23 23.15
N THR A 309 -2.27 -20.13 23.61
CA THR A 309 -1.25 -19.24 23.01
C THR A 309 -1.04 -19.46 21.51
N ASN A 310 -1.11 -20.72 21.07
CA ASN A 310 -0.98 -21.10 19.65
C ASN A 310 -2.34 -21.16 18.91
N PHE A 311 -3.37 -20.52 19.48
CA PHE A 311 -4.74 -20.48 18.99
C PHE A 311 -5.46 -21.83 18.92
N LYS A 312 -6.78 -21.78 18.82
CA LYS A 312 -7.69 -22.91 18.61
C LYS A 312 -8.90 -22.46 17.78
N VAL A 313 -9.70 -23.43 17.29
CA VAL A 313 -11.03 -23.21 16.69
C VAL A 313 -12.09 -23.76 17.63
#